data_AF-A0A344UIR9-F1
#
_entry.id   AF-A0A344UIR9-F1
#
_cell.length_a   1.000
_cell.length_b   1.000
_cell.length_c   1.000
_cell.angle_alpha   90.00
_cell.angle_beta   90.00
_cell.angle_gamma   90.00
#
_symmetry.space_group_name_H-M   'P 1'
#
loop_
_entity.id
_entity.type
_entity.pdbx_description
1 polymer ?
#
loop_
_entity_poly.entity_id
_entity_poly.type
_entity_poly.pdbx_seq_one_letter_code
_entity_poly.pdbx_strand_id
1 'polypeptide(L)'
;MNPPLLRNLLFALLIAIFLLWCAGSWAGMPLLVEISIWLGDALVMAGAYLVPTATAALVKSPRLRQVALINVLGGWLIVPWIAAMALALKRDDLA
;
A
#
# COMPACT_ATOMS: atom_id res chain seq x y z
N MET A 1 5.63 -16.75 6.43
CA MET A 1 4.28 -16.84 5.80
C MET A 1 4.46 -17.31 4.38
N ASN A 2 3.68 -18.31 3.93
CA ASN A 2 3.74 -18.77 2.55
C ASN A 2 3.19 -17.67 1.62
N PRO A 3 3.95 -17.17 0.63
CA PRO A 3 3.51 -16.11 -0.27
C PRO A 3 2.13 -16.35 -0.94
N PRO A 4 1.73 -17.58 -1.34
CA PRO A 4 0.40 -17.80 -1.91
C PRO A 4 -0.73 -17.66 -0.88
N LEU A 5 -0.50 -18.03 0.38
CA LEU A 5 -1.53 -17.96 1.43
C LEU A 5 -1.84 -16.50 1.79
N LEU A 6 -0.81 -15.67 1.95
CA LEU A 6 -0.98 -14.24 2.23
C LEU A 6 -1.71 -13.53 1.10
N ARG A 7 -1.34 -13.82 -0.16
CA ARG A 7 -2.04 -13.30 -1.34
C ARG A 7 -3.52 -13.68 -1.33
N ASN A 8 -3.84 -14.94 -1.10
CA ASN A 8 -5.23 -15.41 -1.08
C ASN A 8 -6.03 -14.76 0.06
N LEU A 9 -5.42 -14.56 1.23
CA LEU A 9 -6.05 -13.86 2.35
C LEU A 9 -6.33 -12.38 2.02
N LEU A 10 -5.40 -11.67 1.37
CA LEU A 10 -5.61 -10.29 0.94
C LEU A 10 -6.74 -10.18 -0.10
N PHE A 11 -6.80 -11.11 -1.06
CA PHE A 11 -7.89 -11.16 -2.03
C PHE A 11 -9.23 -11.48 -1.36
N ALA A 12 -9.27 -12.45 -0.45
CA ALA A 12 -10.47 -12.77 0.30
C ALA A 12 -10.95 -11.57 1.13
N LEU A 13 -10.03 -10.83 1.75
CA LEU A 13 -10.33 -9.61 2.50
C LEU A 13 -10.90 -8.51 1.59
N LEU A 14 -10.31 -8.28 0.41
CA LEU A 14 -10.83 -7.33 -0.57
C LEU A 14 -12.26 -7.68 -1.02
N ILE A 15 -12.50 -8.97 -1.30
CA ILE A 15 -13.84 -9.46 -1.66
C ILE A 15 -14.81 -9.25 -0.49
N ALA A 16 -14.40 -9.54 0.74
CA ALA A 16 -15.22 -9.36 1.93
C ALA A 16 -15.59 -7.88 2.15
N ILE A 17 -14.65 -6.95 1.99
CA ILE A 17 -14.90 -5.50 2.09
C ILE A 17 -15.91 -5.07 1.03
N PHE A 18 -15.74 -5.52 -0.21
CA PHE A 18 -16.65 -5.20 -1.31
C PHE A 18 -18.06 -5.76 -1.08
N LEU A 19 -18.17 -7.01 -0.63
CA LEU A 19 -19.46 -7.62 -0.30
C LEU A 19 -20.14 -6.90 0.87
N LEU A 20 -19.37 -6.48 1.88
CA LEU A 20 -19.87 -5.71 3.02
C LEU A 20 -20.44 -4.35 2.57
N TRP A 21 -19.74 -3.67 1.66
CA TRP A 21 -20.19 -2.42 1.06
C TRP A 21 -21.48 -2.60 0.25
N CYS A 22 -21.54 -3.63 -0.61
CA CYS A 22 -22.73 -3.95 -1.40
C CYS A 22 -23.93 -4.28 -0.50
N ALA A 23 -23.73 -5.14 0.52
CA ALA A 23 -24.77 -5.51 1.46
C ALA A 23 -25.28 -4.29 2.25
N GLY A 24 -24.38 -3.46 2.77
CA GLY A 24 -24.73 -2.23 3.47
C GLY A 24 -25.49 -1.24 2.60
N SER A 25 -25.07 -1.09 1.34
CA SER A 25 -25.69 -0.17 0.38
C SER A 25 -27.09 -0.62 -0.02
N TRP A 26 -27.29 -1.91 -0.31
CA TRP A 26 -28.59 -2.44 -0.72
C TRP A 26 -29.57 -2.58 0.44
N ALA A 27 -29.09 -2.84 1.66
CA ALA A 27 -29.93 -2.92 2.86
C ALA A 27 -30.22 -1.54 3.49
N GLY A 28 -29.65 -0.45 2.96
CA GLY A 28 -29.79 0.88 3.54
C GLY A 28 -29.18 1.01 4.94
N MET A 29 -28.10 0.27 5.21
CA MET A 29 -27.41 0.22 6.51
C MET A 29 -26.11 1.05 6.44
N PRO A 30 -26.16 2.35 6.77
CA PRO A 30 -25.02 3.25 6.59
C PRO A 30 -23.80 2.85 7.42
N LEU A 31 -24.00 2.25 8.60
CA LEU A 31 -22.91 1.76 9.44
C LEU A 31 -22.05 0.68 8.75
N LEU A 32 -22.67 -0.24 8.00
CA LEU A 32 -21.94 -1.28 7.27
C LEU A 32 -21.14 -0.70 6.12
N VAL A 33 -21.71 0.30 5.43
CA VAL A 33 -21.01 1.05 4.37
C VAL A 33 -19.81 1.79 4.95
N GLU A 34 -19.98 2.49 6.07
CA GLU A 34 -18.91 3.20 6.74
C GLU A 34 -17.78 2.25 7.17
N ILE A 35 -18.11 1.13 7.82
CA ILE A 35 -17.12 0.11 8.21
C ILE A 35 -16.36 -0.42 6.98
N SER A 36 -17.05 -0.66 5.87
CA SER A 36 -16.40 -1.14 4.64
C SER A 36 -15.43 -0.11 4.06
N ILE A 37 -15.76 1.18 4.14
CA ILE A 37 -14.89 2.28 3.69
C ILE A 37 -13.66 2.36 4.59
N TRP A 38 -13.84 2.39 5.92
CA TRP A 38 -12.73 2.42 6.87
C TRP A 38 -11.78 1.21 6.71
N LEU A 39 -12.32 0.02 6.49
CA LEU A 39 -11.52 -1.19 6.23
C LEU A 39 -10.76 -1.09 4.89
N GLY A 40 -11.41 -0.58 3.84
CA GLY A 40 -10.79 -0.35 2.55
C GLY A 40 -9.64 0.66 2.65
N ASP A 41 -9.89 1.79 3.30
CA ASP A 41 -8.90 2.82 3.55
C ASP A 41 -7.75 2.26 4.37
N ALA A 42 -8.01 1.59 5.49
CA ALA A 42 -6.96 0.97 6.29
C ALA A 42 -6.09 -0.02 5.50
N LEU A 43 -6.67 -0.78 4.56
CA LEU A 43 -5.94 -1.73 3.73
C LEU A 43 -5.04 -1.04 2.71
N VAL A 44 -5.58 -0.05 1.98
CA VAL A 44 -4.79 0.79 1.06
C VAL A 44 -3.69 1.49 1.82
N MET A 45 -4.03 2.00 3.01
CA MET A 45 -3.14 2.74 3.85
C MET A 45 -1.97 1.87 4.37
N ALA A 46 -2.27 0.66 4.83
CA ALA A 46 -1.26 -0.30 5.24
C ALA A 46 -0.32 -0.67 4.08
N GLY A 47 -0.86 -0.89 2.88
CA GLY A 47 -0.06 -1.16 1.68
C GLY A 47 0.89 0.00 1.33
N ALA A 48 0.38 1.22 1.34
CA ALA A 48 1.15 2.42 1.04
C ALA A 48 2.25 2.70 2.09
N TYR A 49 2.10 2.29 3.35
CA TYR A 49 3.19 2.33 4.34
C TYR A 49 4.18 1.16 4.20
N LEU A 50 3.67 -0.05 3.97
CA LEU A 50 4.48 -1.26 3.94
C LEU A 50 5.44 -1.29 2.75
N VAL A 51 5.00 -0.81 1.57
CA VAL A 51 5.80 -0.90 0.34
C VAL A 51 7.08 -0.02 0.40
N PRO A 52 7.02 1.28 0.74
CA PRO A 52 8.21 2.10 0.90
C PRO A 52 9.10 1.62 2.06
N THR A 53 8.50 1.17 3.16
CA THR A 53 9.24 0.67 4.33
C THR A 53 9.99 -0.61 4.01
N ALA A 54 9.34 -1.58 3.36
CA ALA A 54 9.98 -2.81 2.89
C ALA A 54 11.05 -2.51 1.84
N THR A 55 10.78 -1.57 0.92
CA THR A 55 11.76 -1.16 -0.09
C THR A 55 12.98 -0.49 0.55
N ALA A 56 12.78 0.38 1.54
CA ALA A 56 13.87 1.00 2.30
C ALA A 56 14.75 -0.04 3.04
N ALA A 57 14.12 -1.11 3.55
CA ALA A 57 14.83 -2.20 4.22
C ALA A 57 15.59 -3.12 3.23
N LEU A 58 15.06 -3.33 2.03
CA LEU A 58 15.62 -4.24 1.02
C LEU A 58 16.67 -3.58 0.13
N VAL A 59 16.59 -2.27 -0.08
CA VAL A 59 17.50 -1.55 -0.98
C VAL A 59 18.82 -1.24 -0.26
N LYS A 60 19.91 -1.84 -0.75
CA LYS A 60 21.29 -1.63 -0.26
C LYS A 60 21.93 -0.31 -0.71
N SER A 61 21.20 0.53 -1.44
CA SER A 61 21.67 1.84 -1.93
C SER A 61 21.37 2.95 -0.93
N PRO A 62 22.38 3.73 -0.47
CA PRO A 62 22.20 4.82 0.50
C PRO A 62 21.24 5.93 0.02
N ARG A 63 21.24 6.24 -1.29
CA ARG A 63 20.37 7.29 -1.87
C ARG A 63 18.90 6.88 -1.88
N LEU A 64 18.62 5.66 -2.32
CA LEU A 64 17.27 5.11 -2.34
C LEU A 64 16.69 4.98 -0.92
N ARG A 65 17.54 4.66 0.05
CA ARG A 65 17.16 4.62 1.47
C ARG A 65 16.76 6.00 1.98
N GLN A 66 17.50 7.06 1.66
CA GLN A 66 17.14 8.45 2.02
C GLN A 66 15.83 8.89 1.37
N VAL A 67 15.64 8.62 0.09
CA VAL A 67 14.40 8.91 -0.63
C VAL A 67 13.19 8.20 -0.01
N ALA A 68 13.34 6.93 0.36
CA ALA A 68 12.29 6.17 1.01
C ALA A 68 11.99 6.73 2.40
N LEU A 69 13.02 7.12 3.17
CA LEU A 69 12.87 7.76 4.48
C LEU A 69 12.16 9.11 4.38
N ILE A 70 12.48 9.94 3.39
CA ILE A 70 11.81 11.21 3.13
C ILE A 70 10.34 10.99 2.77
N ASN A 71 9.98 9.92 2.06
CA ASN A 71 8.58 9.60 1.80
C ASN A 71 7.83 9.11 3.03
N VAL A 72 8.47 8.30 3.88
CA VAL A 72 7.89 7.84 5.14
C VAL A 72 7.68 9.01 6.10
N LEU A 73 8.64 9.93 6.20
CA LEU A 73 8.57 11.12 7.06
C LEU A 73 7.72 12.26 6.46
N GLY A 74 7.71 12.40 5.14
CA GLY A 74 7.05 13.48 4.41
C GLY A 74 5.55 13.27 4.20
N GLY A 75 4.96 12.26 4.84
CA GLY A 75 3.51 12.10 4.85
C GLY A 75 2.95 11.71 3.47
N TRP A 76 3.41 10.60 2.90
CA TRP A 76 2.58 9.81 1.97
C TRP A 76 2.39 10.29 0.53
N LEU A 77 3.34 11.01 -0.01
CA LEU A 77 3.26 11.33 -1.42
C LEU A 77 3.75 10.12 -2.26
N ILE A 78 2.83 9.18 -2.53
CA ILE A 78 3.05 8.03 -3.44
C ILE A 78 3.64 8.48 -4.78
N VAL A 79 3.26 9.66 -5.26
CA VAL A 79 3.72 10.24 -6.53
C VAL A 79 5.24 10.58 -6.50
N PRO A 80 5.76 11.40 -5.57
CA PRO A 80 7.18 11.56 -5.27
C PRO A 80 7.93 10.25 -5.05
N TRP A 81 7.34 9.25 -4.40
CA TRP A 81 7.97 7.94 -4.25
C TRP A 81 8.17 7.22 -5.58
N ILE A 82 7.15 7.16 -6.44
CA ILE A 82 7.24 6.60 -7.80
C ILE A 82 8.26 7.38 -8.63
N ALA A 83 8.23 8.72 -8.57
CA ALA A 83 9.16 9.57 -9.32
C ALA A 83 10.61 9.35 -8.86
N ALA A 84 10.85 9.24 -7.56
CA ALA A 84 12.18 9.06 -7.02
C ALA A 84 12.71 7.63 -7.24
N MET A 85 11.86 6.61 -7.22
CA MET A 85 12.22 5.25 -7.64
C MET A 85 12.55 5.19 -9.14
N ALA A 86 11.76 5.87 -9.98
CA ALA A 86 12.01 5.97 -11.42
C ALA A 86 13.33 6.70 -11.72
N LEU A 87 13.67 7.75 -10.96
CA LEU A 87 14.95 8.45 -11.08
C LEU A 87 16.13 7.60 -10.61
N ALA A 88 15.95 6.81 -9.55
CA ALA A 88 16.99 5.95 -9.00
C ALA A 88 17.26 4.72 -9.90
N LEU A 89 16.23 4.11 -10.49
CA LEU A 89 16.38 3.06 -11.49
C LEU A 89 17.08 3.54 -12.77
N LYS A 90 17.05 4.85 -13.04
CA LYS A 90 17.58 5.42 -14.29
C LYS A 90 19.09 5.67 -14.32
N ARG A 91 19.83 5.51 -13.20
CA ARG A 91 21.22 6.00 -13.16
C ARG A 91 22.34 5.06 -12.70
N ASP A 92 22.11 3.96 -11.99
CA ASP A 92 23.25 3.26 -11.35
C ASP A 92 23.43 1.77 -11.72
N ASP A 93 22.70 1.20 -12.69
CA ASP A 93 22.97 -0.17 -13.24
C ASP A 93 23.63 -0.17 -14.64
N LEU A 94 24.20 0.97 -15.07
CA LEU A 94 24.96 1.12 -16.33
C LEU A 94 26.44 1.52 -16.09
N ALA A 95 27.07 0.99 -15.04
CA ALA A 95 28.52 1.02 -14.87
C ALA A 95 29.02 -0.23 -14.12
#